data_AF-A0A3M8D585-F1
#
_entry.id   AF-A0A3M8D585-F1
#
_cell.length_a   1.000
_cell.length_b   1.000
_cell.length_c   1.000
_cell.angle_alpha   90.00
_cell.angle_beta   90.00
_cell.angle_gamma   90.00
#
_symmetry.space_group_name_H-M   'P 1'
#
loop_
_entity.id
_entity.type
_entity.pdbx_description
1 polymer ?
#
loop_
_entity_poly.entity_id
_entity_poly.type
_entity_poly.pdbx_seq_one_letter_code
_entity_poly.pdbx_strand_id
1 'polypeptide(L)' 'MTPITSFFRNLEAKCCAACGETIHEQAESYANECSTCQEKMSYDAYKYYHQKK' A
#
# COMPACT_ATOMS: atom_id res chain seq x y z
N MET A 1 -11.27 28.97 10.09
CA MET A 1 -11.56 27.74 9.34
C MET A 1 -10.64 27.69 8.13
N THR A 2 -9.89 26.61 7.95
CA THR A 2 -9.13 26.36 6.72
C THR A 2 -10.12 26.11 5.57
N PRO A 3 -9.95 26.76 4.41
CA PRO A 3 -10.75 26.43 3.24
C PRO A 3 -10.61 24.94 2.89
N ILE A 4 -11.71 24.27 2.57
CA ILE A 4 -11.70 22.83 2.24
C ILE A 4 -10.78 22.52 1.05
N THR A 5 -10.61 23.47 0.13
CA THR A 5 -9.70 23.37 -1.01
C THR A 5 -8.23 23.40 -0.60
N SER A 6 -7.90 24.10 0.49
CA SER A 6 -6.55 24.13 1.06
C SER A 6 -6.23 22.85 1.84
N PHE A 7 -7.24 22.18 2.40
CA PHE A 7 -7.07 20.89 3.08
C PHE A 7 -6.58 19.81 2.11
N PHE A 8 -7.26 19.63 0.97
CA PHE A 8 -6.87 18.59 0.01
C PHE A 8 -5.54 18.85 -0.70
N ARG A 9 -5.11 20.11 -0.82
CA ARG A 9 -3.81 20.47 -1.40
C ARG A 9 -2.62 20.07 -0.52
N ASN A 10 -2.85 19.99 0.79
CA ASN A 10 -1.84 19.66 1.78
C ASN A 10 -2.03 18.25 2.36
N LEU A 11 -2.78 17.39 1.66
CA LEU A 11 -2.94 16.01 2.08
C LEU A 11 -1.60 15.30 1.96
N GLU A 12 -1.19 14.62 3.03
CA GLU A 12 0.04 13.84 3.00
C GLU A 12 -0.05 12.70 1.99
N ALA A 13 1.09 12.33 1.44
CA ALA A 13 1.16 11.18 0.56
C ALA A 13 0.76 9.90 1.32
N LYS A 14 0.05 9.01 0.65
CA LYS A 14 -0.38 7.74 1.24
C LYS A 14 0.85 6.86 1.45
N CYS A 15 1.08 6.38 2.68
CA CYS A 15 2.18 5.48 3.00
C CYS A 15 1.70 4.04 3.17
N CYS A 16 2.55 3.09 2.79
CA CYS A 16 2.32 1.66 2.95
C CYS A 16 2.32 1.27 4.42
N ALA A 17 1.28 0.58 4.88
CA ALA A 17 1.18 0.09 6.25
C ALA A 17 2.22 -0.99 6.60
N ALA A 18 2.75 -1.71 5.60
CA ALA A 18 3.70 -2.79 5.80
C ALA A 18 5.17 -2.34 5.78
N CYS A 19 5.55 -1.43 4.87
CA CYS A 19 6.94 -0.99 4.72
C CYS A 19 7.18 0.50 5.00
N GLY A 20 6.14 1.32 5.17
CA GLY A 20 6.26 2.76 5.41
C GLY A 20 6.57 3.61 4.18
N GLU A 21 6.89 2.99 3.04
CA GLU A 21 7.18 3.70 1.78
C GLU A 21 5.96 4.42 1.21
N THR A 22 6.21 5.49 0.45
CA THR A 22 5.14 6.23 -0.23
C THR A 22 4.52 5.39 -1.34
N ILE A 23 3.19 5.28 -1.34
CA ILE A 23 2.41 4.63 -2.40
C ILE A 23 2.25 5.62 -3.55
N HIS A 24 2.96 5.38 -4.65
CA HIS A 24 2.91 6.23 -5.85
C HIS A 24 1.69 5.95 -6.74
N GLU A 25 1.41 4.69 -7.05
CA GLU A 25 0.30 4.29 -7.93
C GLU A 25 -0.35 2.99 -7.43
N GLN A 26 -1.67 3.00 -7.32
CA GLN A 26 -2.48 1.81 -7.08
C GLN A 26 -3.80 1.90 -7.81
N ALA A 27 -4.24 0.78 -8.37
CA ALA A 27 -5.58 0.66 -8.97
C ALA A 27 -6.68 0.71 -7.90
N GLU A 28 -6.40 0.24 -6.69
CA GLU A 28 -7.34 0.21 -5.58
C GLU A 28 -7.10 1.35 -4.59
N SER A 29 -8.03 2.30 -4.53
CA SER A 29 -7.93 3.49 -3.67
C SER A 29 -7.94 3.16 -2.17
N TYR A 30 -8.57 2.04 -1.77
CA TYR A 30 -8.70 1.61 -0.38
C TYR A 30 -7.58 0.67 0.10
N ALA A 31 -6.72 0.18 -0.78
CA ALA A 31 -5.61 -0.69 -0.37
C ALA A 31 -4.62 0.07 0.52
N ASN A 32 -4.19 -0.48 1.64
CA ASN A 32 -3.30 0.18 2.61
C ASN A 32 -1.83 -0.26 2.49
N GLU A 33 -1.56 -1.26 1.66
CA GLU A 33 -0.22 -1.80 1.40
C GLU A 33 0.17 -1.55 -0.05
N CYS A 34 1.45 -1.33 -0.33
CA CYS A 34 1.94 -1.16 -1.71
C CYS A 34 1.96 -2.49 -2.47
N SER A 35 1.90 -2.41 -3.80
CA SER A 35 1.87 -3.60 -4.68
C SER A 35 3.05 -4.54 -4.45
N THR A 36 4.23 -4.00 -4.14
CA THR A 36 5.43 -4.80 -3.85
C THR A 36 5.27 -5.65 -2.59
N CYS A 37 4.68 -5.09 -1.52
CA CYS A 37 4.42 -5.84 -0.29
C CYS A 37 3.35 -6.91 -0.52
N GLN A 38 2.30 -6.58 -1.25
CA GLN A 38 1.22 -7.52 -1.58
C GLN A 38 1.73 -8.69 -2.45
N GLU A 39 2.58 -8.42 -3.43
CA GLU A 39 3.18 -9.44 -4.29
C GLU A 39 4.11 -10.36 -3.49
N LYS A 40 4.96 -9.79 -2.62
CA LYS A 40 5.80 -10.57 -1.69
C LYS A 40 4.95 -11.49 -0.82
N MET A 41 3.89 -10.97 -0.21
CA MET A 41 3.02 -11.75 0.67
C MET A 41 2.35 -12.91 -0.09
N SER A 42 1.92 -12.67 -1.32
CA SER A 42 1.35 -13.70 -2.19
C SER A 42 2.38 -14.79 -2.54
N TYR A 43 3.61 -14.38 -2.86
CA TYR A 43 4.70 -15.30 -3.19
C TYR A 43 5.16 -16.12 -1.98
N ASP A 44 5.26 -15.50 -0.81
CA ASP A 44 5.63 -16.17 0.44
C ASP A 44 4.56 -17.18 0.86
N ALA A 45 3.28 -16.83 0.70
CA ALA A 45 2.17 -17.76 0.89
C ALA A 45 2.26 -18.96 -0.07
N TYR A 46 2.49 -18.71 -1.36
CA TYR A 46 2.68 -19.78 -2.35
C TYR A 46 3.81 -20.73 -1.95
N LYS A 47 4.98 -20.20 -1.58
CA LYS A 47 6.12 -21.01 -1.11
C LYS A 47 5.77 -21.85 0.10
N TYR A 48 5.11 -21.26 1.09
CA TYR A 48 4.72 -21.98 2.31
C TYR A 48 3.86 -23.22 2.00
N TYR A 49 2.89 -23.09 1.09
CA TYR A 49 2.00 -24.20 0.74
C TYR A 49 2.63 -25.22 -0.23
N HIS A 50 3.50 -24.78 -1.14
CA HIS A 50 4.01 -25.63 -2.22
C HIS A 50 5.44 -26.14 -2.05
N GLN A 51 6.25 -25.55 -1.18
CA GLN A 51 7.64 -25.97 -0.92
C GLN A 51 7.74 -27.01 0.21
N LYS A 52 6.63 -27.37 0.85
CA LYS A 52 6.55 -28.38 1.92
C LYS A 52 6.47 -29.82 1.38
N LYS A 53 7.20 -30.13 0.30
CA LYS A 53 7.30 -31.47 -0.30
C LYS A 53 8.75 -31.94 -0.35
#